data_AF-A0A9E1VTX4-F1
#
_entry.id   AF-A0A9E1VTX4-F1
#
_cell.length_a   1.000
_cell.length_b   1.000
_cell.length_c   1.000
_cell.angle_alpha   90.00
_cell.angle_beta   90.00
_cell.angle_gamma   90.00
#
_symmetry.space_group_name_H-M   'P 1'
#
loop_
_entity.id
_entity.type
_entity.pdbx_description
1 polymer ?
#
loop_
_entity_poly.entity_id
_entity_poly.type
_entity_poly.pdbx_seq_one_letter_code
_entity_poly.pdbx_strand_id
1 'polypeptide(L)'
;MCELTNDELWLVVRLYAFALSPVILGLYYLIKKNIRYNTSIILCLTFFICAAGFELWLTYGLFDGLPVSERRSDALNCAIPQDLNWVLNSLGDVFIVWIGLFLVKKIFNKTINPFEKWNWSVFIVFLFWFVGQNIYVEVFIYHLQLGVSGDLSWGPLMPLGSYYNPTLFEIYGRPVTFQSQLTWVLMTPIVYFLAIYLNNKSTNQNV
;
A
#
# COMPACT_ATOMS: atom_id res chain seq x y z
N MET A 1 8.30 -22.32 -18.44
CA MET A 1 7.68 -20.98 -18.35
C MET A 1 6.41 -21.17 -17.54
N CYS A 2 6.06 -20.27 -16.61
CA CYS A 2 4.78 -20.40 -15.91
C CYS A 2 3.64 -20.27 -16.93
N GLU A 3 2.74 -21.25 -17.01
CA GLU A 3 1.66 -21.31 -18.00
C GLU A 3 0.52 -20.33 -17.64
N LEU A 4 0.83 -19.02 -17.66
CA LEU A 4 -0.09 -17.96 -17.27
C LEU A 4 -1.19 -17.75 -18.31
N THR A 5 -2.41 -17.56 -17.84
CA THR A 5 -3.49 -16.98 -18.64
C THR A 5 -3.21 -15.51 -18.96
N ASN A 6 -3.92 -14.93 -19.94
CA ASN A 6 -3.75 -13.51 -20.29
C ASN A 6 -4.06 -12.57 -19.11
N ASP A 7 -5.05 -12.91 -18.28
CA ASP A 7 -5.44 -12.11 -17.12
C ASP A 7 -4.37 -12.18 -16.02
N GLU A 8 -3.79 -13.35 -15.77
CA GLU A 8 -2.70 -13.51 -14.81
C GLU A 8 -1.42 -12.84 -15.29
N LEU A 9 -1.10 -12.92 -16.59
CA LEU A 9 0.04 -12.20 -17.16
C LEU A 9 -0.12 -10.69 -17.00
N TRP A 10 -1.31 -10.17 -17.30
CA TRP A 10 -1.65 -8.76 -17.12
C TRP A 10 -1.49 -8.30 -15.67
N LEU A 11 -1.91 -9.14 -14.72
CA LEU A 11 -1.77 -8.90 -13.28
C LEU A 11 -0.30 -8.86 -12.86
N VAL A 12 0.47 -9.88 -13.25
CA VAL A 12 1.91 -10.02 -12.94
C VAL A 12 2.68 -8.79 -13.43
N VAL A 13 2.49 -8.40 -14.69
CA VAL A 13 3.18 -7.24 -15.28
C VAL A 13 2.89 -5.97 -14.50
N ARG A 14 1.64 -5.73 -14.10
CA ARG A 14 1.26 -4.54 -13.33
C ARG A 14 1.84 -4.55 -11.94
N LEU A 15 1.81 -5.69 -11.24
CA LEU A 15 2.38 -5.81 -9.90
C LEU A 15 3.87 -5.47 -9.91
N TYR A 16 4.64 -6.08 -10.82
CA TYR A 16 6.07 -5.80 -10.94
C TYR A 16 6.33 -4.35 -11.37
N ALA A 17 5.57 -3.80 -12.31
CA ALA A 17 5.71 -2.41 -12.74
C ALA A 17 5.47 -1.42 -11.58
N PHE A 18 4.41 -1.64 -10.79
CA PHE A 18 4.10 -0.81 -9.61
C PHE A 18 5.17 -0.97 -8.52
N ALA A 19 5.58 -2.20 -8.20
CA ALA A 19 6.57 -2.46 -7.16
C ALA A 19 7.97 -1.93 -7.50
N LEU A 20 8.36 -1.96 -8.79
CA LEU A 20 9.67 -1.47 -9.24
C LEU A 20 9.72 0.05 -9.41
N SER A 21 8.57 0.71 -9.64
CA SER A 21 8.48 2.17 -9.79
C SER A 21 9.16 2.95 -8.65
N PRO A 22 8.87 2.71 -7.35
CA PRO A 22 9.52 3.44 -6.27
C PRO A 22 11.02 3.11 -6.14
N VAL A 23 11.45 1.91 -6.53
CA VAL A 23 12.87 1.54 -6.53
C VAL A 23 13.62 2.33 -7.61
N ILE A 24 13.11 2.32 -8.84
CA ILE A 24 13.71 3.03 -9.98
C ILE A 24 13.73 4.54 -9.73
N LEU A 25 12.60 5.11 -9.28
CA LEU A 25 12.52 6.52 -8.95
C LEU A 25 13.44 6.86 -7.77
N GLY A 26 13.47 6.03 -6.73
CA GLY A 26 14.35 6.19 -5.58
C GLY A 26 15.82 6.25 -6.00
N LEU A 27 16.28 5.28 -6.81
CA LEU A 27 17.63 5.27 -7.35
C LEU A 27 17.94 6.50 -8.20
N TYR A 28 17.03 6.90 -9.08
CA TYR A 28 17.17 8.11 -9.91
C TYR A 28 17.35 9.36 -9.04
N TYR A 29 16.50 9.56 -8.03
CA TYR A 29 16.57 10.71 -7.15
C TYR A 29 17.78 10.69 -6.20
N LEU A 30 18.25 9.51 -5.80
CA LEU A 30 19.50 9.35 -5.04
C LEU A 30 20.71 9.77 -5.87
N ILE A 31 20.81 9.33 -7.13
CA ILE A 31 21.88 9.72 -8.05
C ILE A 31 21.87 11.25 -8.28
N LYS A 32 20.68 11.84 -8.42
CA LYS A 32 20.51 13.29 -8.58
C LYS A 32 20.60 14.08 -7.26
N LYS A 33 20.77 13.43 -6.11
CA LYS A 33 20.76 14.02 -4.75
C LYS A 33 19.56 14.95 -4.48
N ASN A 34 18.40 14.63 -5.05
CA ASN A 34 17.23 15.52 -5.04
C ASN A 34 16.08 14.99 -4.18
N ILE A 35 16.30 13.90 -3.42
CA ILE A 35 15.33 13.44 -2.42
C ILE A 35 15.63 14.09 -1.06
N ARG A 36 14.59 14.66 -0.44
CA ARG A 36 14.70 15.20 0.92
C ARG A 36 14.82 14.03 1.89
N TYR A 37 15.79 14.10 2.81
CA TYR A 37 16.07 13.02 3.78
C TYR A 37 14.83 12.53 4.53
N ASN A 38 13.96 13.45 4.99
CA ASN A 38 12.71 13.11 5.67
C ASN A 38 11.78 12.26 4.79
N THR A 39 11.70 12.57 3.49
CA THR A 39 10.89 11.78 2.56
C THR A 39 11.46 10.36 2.44
N SER A 40 12.77 10.20 2.31
CA SER A 40 13.40 8.88 2.27
C SER A 40 13.12 8.06 3.53
N ILE A 41 13.15 8.68 4.72
CA ILE A 41 12.80 8.00 5.97
C ILE A 41 11.33 7.57 5.95
N ILE A 42 10.39 8.45 5.56
CA ILE A 42 8.96 8.11 5.51
C ILE A 42 8.73 6.91 4.60
N LEU A 43 9.34 6.88 3.41
CA LEU A 43 9.20 5.79 2.46
C LEU A 43 9.78 4.47 3.01
N CYS A 44 10.94 4.54 3.68
CA CYS A 44 11.55 3.38 4.34
C CYS A 44 10.66 2.84 5.47
N LEU A 45 10.16 3.71 6.35
CA LEU A 45 9.24 3.31 7.43
C LEU A 45 7.94 2.75 6.88
N THR A 46 7.41 3.33 5.80
CA THR A 46 6.19 2.84 5.13
C THR A 46 6.35 1.40 4.69
N PHE A 47 7.49 1.04 4.08
CA PHE A 47 7.76 -0.35 3.70
C PHE A 47 7.60 -1.30 4.89
N PHE A 48 8.23 -0.99 6.02
CA PHE A 48 8.15 -1.84 7.22
C PHE A 48 6.76 -1.84 7.85
N ILE A 49 6.05 -0.72 7.83
CA ILE A 49 4.69 -0.61 8.35
C ILE A 49 3.73 -1.47 7.52
N CYS A 50 3.80 -1.42 6.18
CA CYS A 50 2.96 -2.24 5.32
C CYS A 50 3.31 -3.73 5.46
N ALA A 51 4.61 -4.06 5.40
CA ALA A 51 5.11 -5.42 5.57
C ALA A 51 4.61 -6.05 6.87
N ALA A 52 4.86 -5.41 8.01
CA ALA A 52 4.49 -5.91 9.32
C ALA A 52 3.00 -5.69 9.67
N GLY A 53 2.33 -4.73 9.03
CA GLY A 53 0.96 -4.34 9.33
C GLY A 53 -0.09 -5.21 8.66
N PHE A 54 0.16 -5.67 7.43
CA PHE A 54 -0.78 -6.53 6.71
C PHE A 54 -0.13 -7.43 5.65
N GLU A 55 0.94 -7.03 4.96
CA GLU A 55 1.43 -7.81 3.81
C GLU A 55 2.02 -9.18 4.17
N LEU A 56 2.77 -9.29 5.27
CA LEU A 56 3.26 -10.59 5.75
C LEU A 56 2.10 -11.50 6.21
N TRP A 57 1.13 -10.91 6.90
CA TRP A 57 -0.04 -11.63 7.41
C TRP A 57 -0.88 -12.18 6.27
N LEU A 58 -1.19 -11.36 5.27
CA LEU A 58 -1.91 -11.76 4.08
C LEU A 58 -1.10 -12.79 3.27
N THR A 59 0.20 -12.59 3.11
CA THR A 59 1.04 -13.47 2.29
C THR A 59 1.16 -14.87 2.87
N TYR A 60 1.36 -14.98 4.18
CA TYR A 60 1.59 -16.27 4.83
C TYR A 60 0.36 -16.86 5.53
N GLY A 61 -0.76 -16.14 5.61
CA GLY A 61 -1.92 -16.63 6.35
C GLY A 61 -1.63 -16.80 7.85
N LEU A 62 -0.86 -15.87 8.45
CA LEU A 62 -0.24 -16.09 9.77
C LEU A 62 -1.25 -16.30 10.90
N PHE A 63 -2.48 -15.78 10.78
CA PHE A 63 -3.51 -15.94 11.80
C PHE A 63 -4.91 -15.96 11.17
N ASP A 64 -5.58 -17.11 11.26
CA ASP A 64 -6.94 -17.35 10.78
C ASP A 64 -7.18 -16.86 9.34
N GLY A 65 -6.26 -17.20 8.44
CA GLY A 65 -6.41 -16.97 7.00
C GLY A 65 -5.53 -17.91 6.19
N LEU A 66 -5.79 -17.99 4.89
CA LEU A 66 -5.04 -18.87 3.99
C LEU A 66 -3.78 -18.18 3.43
N PRO A 67 -2.65 -18.89 3.34
CA PRO A 67 -1.46 -18.35 2.68
C PRO A 67 -1.76 -18.08 1.20
N VAL A 68 -0.97 -17.18 0.61
CA VAL A 68 -1.19 -16.76 -0.77
C VAL A 68 -1.01 -17.89 -1.78
N SER A 69 -0.16 -18.87 -1.46
CA SER A 69 0.05 -20.07 -2.27
C SER A 69 -1.24 -20.89 -2.45
N GLU A 70 -2.08 -20.93 -1.42
CA GLU A 70 -3.34 -21.68 -1.44
C GLU A 70 -4.51 -20.87 -2.03
N ARG A 71 -4.36 -19.54 -2.09
CA ARG A 71 -5.38 -18.62 -2.62
C ARG A 71 -5.23 -18.35 -4.13
N ARG A 72 -4.22 -18.91 -4.80
CA ARG A 72 -3.86 -18.58 -6.20
C ARG A 72 -3.62 -19.84 -7.01
N SER A 73 -3.61 -19.69 -8.34
CA SER A 73 -3.23 -20.77 -9.26
C SER A 73 -1.74 -21.09 -9.14
N ASP A 74 -1.36 -22.32 -9.50
CA ASP A 74 0.04 -22.75 -9.57
C ASP A 74 0.87 -21.89 -10.54
N ALA A 75 0.27 -21.45 -11.65
CA ALA A 75 0.91 -20.57 -12.62
C ALA A 75 1.25 -19.21 -12.00
N LEU A 76 0.33 -18.64 -11.21
CA LEU A 76 0.54 -17.36 -10.54
C LEU A 76 1.57 -17.47 -9.40
N ASN A 77 1.58 -18.58 -8.65
CA ASN A 77 2.60 -18.88 -7.64
C ASN A 77 3.99 -19.07 -8.24
N CYS A 78 4.07 -19.65 -9.46
CA CYS A 78 5.31 -19.76 -10.22
C CYS A 78 5.85 -18.37 -10.62
N ALA A 79 4.97 -17.46 -11.04
CA ALA A 79 5.36 -16.13 -11.52
C ALA A 79 5.61 -15.11 -10.38
N ILE A 80 4.88 -15.24 -9.28
CA ILE A 80 5.00 -14.43 -8.06
C ILE A 80 5.12 -15.40 -6.88
N PRO A 81 6.35 -15.85 -6.57
CA PRO A 81 6.57 -16.71 -5.41
C PRO A 81 6.08 -16.05 -4.12
N GLN A 82 5.53 -16.83 -3.20
CA GLN A 82 5.00 -16.36 -1.93
C GLN A 82 6.01 -15.47 -1.17
N ASP A 83 7.27 -15.91 -1.08
CA ASP A 83 8.32 -15.17 -0.36
C ASP A 83 8.72 -13.84 -1.02
N LEU A 84 8.34 -13.64 -2.29
CA LEU A 84 8.51 -12.39 -3.01
C LEU A 84 7.25 -11.51 -2.96
N ASN A 85 6.07 -12.11 -2.79
CA ASN A 85 4.78 -11.43 -2.85
C ASN A 85 4.69 -10.24 -1.88
N TRP A 86 5.00 -10.47 -0.60
CA TRP A 86 4.91 -9.42 0.43
C TRP A 86 5.87 -8.26 0.14
N VAL A 87 7.03 -8.53 -0.46
CA VAL A 87 7.99 -7.50 -0.85
C VAL A 87 7.42 -6.63 -1.97
N LEU A 88 6.89 -7.27 -3.02
CA LEU A 88 6.35 -6.55 -4.18
C LEU A 88 5.16 -5.68 -3.78
N ASN A 89 4.22 -6.22 -3.01
CA ASN A 89 3.08 -5.45 -2.54
C ASN A 89 3.51 -4.30 -1.60
N SER A 90 4.40 -4.56 -0.64
CA SER A 90 4.91 -3.52 0.27
C SER A 90 5.60 -2.39 -0.49
N LEU A 91 6.34 -2.70 -1.56
CA LEU A 91 6.91 -1.69 -2.45
C LEU A 91 5.81 -0.93 -3.21
N GLY A 92 4.79 -1.61 -3.70
CA GLY A 92 3.60 -0.98 -4.28
C GLY A 92 2.97 0.04 -3.33
N ASP A 93 2.80 -0.32 -2.06
CA ASP A 93 2.24 0.57 -1.05
C ASP A 93 3.12 1.79 -0.77
N VAL A 94 4.45 1.60 -0.74
CA VAL A 94 5.41 2.70 -0.65
C VAL A 94 5.23 3.68 -1.80
N PHE A 95 4.99 3.18 -3.02
CA PHE A 95 4.75 4.05 -4.16
C PHE A 95 3.47 4.88 -4.01
N ILE A 96 2.39 4.26 -3.52
CA ILE A 96 1.13 4.95 -3.23
C ILE A 96 1.33 6.07 -2.21
N VAL A 97 2.06 5.79 -1.11
CA VAL A 97 2.39 6.79 -0.10
C VAL A 97 3.25 7.91 -0.67
N TRP A 98 4.22 7.59 -1.53
CA TRP A 98 5.05 8.59 -2.19
C TRP A 98 4.22 9.52 -3.07
N ILE A 99 3.30 8.99 -3.88
CA ILE A 99 2.38 9.81 -4.68
C ILE A 99 1.51 10.68 -3.77
N GLY A 100 1.02 10.15 -2.65
CA GLY A 100 0.23 10.92 -1.68
C GLY A 100 0.99 12.11 -1.11
N LEU A 101 2.25 11.90 -0.68
CA LEU A 101 3.14 12.96 -0.20
C LEU A 101 3.36 14.03 -1.27
N PHE A 102 3.56 13.62 -2.53
CA PHE A 102 3.72 14.52 -3.65
C PHE A 102 2.44 15.32 -3.94
N LEU A 103 1.29 14.66 -3.96
CA LEU A 103 -0.03 15.25 -4.22
C LEU A 103 -0.35 16.35 -3.19
N VAL A 104 -0.24 16.02 -1.91
CA VAL A 104 -0.47 16.97 -0.81
C VAL A 104 0.49 18.16 -0.92
N LYS A 105 1.78 17.90 -1.15
CA LYS A 105 2.75 18.99 -1.32
C LYS A 105 2.39 19.88 -2.51
N LYS A 106 1.94 19.31 -3.63
CA LYS A 106 1.55 20.06 -4.83
C LYS A 106 0.29 20.90 -4.62
N ILE A 107 -0.71 20.38 -3.90
CA ILE A 107 -1.98 21.08 -3.65
C ILE A 107 -1.80 22.23 -2.67
N PHE A 108 -1.03 22.03 -1.60
CA PHE A 108 -0.96 22.99 -0.49
C PHE A 108 0.27 23.91 -0.48
N ASN A 109 1.32 23.67 -1.29
CA ASN A 109 2.59 24.42 -1.22
C ASN A 109 2.47 25.96 -1.32
N LYS A 110 1.41 26.49 -1.93
CA LYS A 110 1.18 27.93 -2.10
C LYS A 110 0.40 28.56 -0.94
N THR A 111 -0.26 27.76 -0.10
CA THR A 111 -1.18 28.26 0.92
C THR A 111 -0.66 28.01 2.33
N ILE A 112 -0.18 26.80 2.61
CA ILE A 112 0.32 26.38 3.92
C ILE A 112 1.49 25.42 3.77
N ASN A 113 2.26 25.23 4.84
CA ASN A 113 3.14 24.07 4.93
C ASN A 113 2.31 22.85 5.39
N PRO A 114 2.03 21.86 4.51
CA PRO A 114 1.10 20.78 4.84
C PRO A 114 1.61 19.83 5.93
N PHE A 115 2.92 19.84 6.21
CA PHE A 115 3.58 18.92 7.15
C PHE A 115 4.04 19.61 8.44
N GLU A 116 3.59 20.83 8.73
CA GLU A 116 3.98 21.54 9.96
C GLU A 116 3.14 21.11 11.17
N LYS A 117 1.83 21.01 10.99
CA LYS A 117 0.87 20.61 12.03
C LYS A 117 -0.31 19.89 11.40
N TRP A 118 -1.08 19.21 12.25
CA TRP A 118 -2.29 18.54 11.79
C TRP A 118 -3.27 19.53 11.15
N ASN A 119 -3.69 19.21 9.93
CA ASN A 119 -4.69 19.95 9.18
C ASN A 119 -5.69 18.96 8.57
N TRP A 120 -6.97 19.14 8.88
CA TRP A 120 -8.04 18.29 8.39
C TRP A 120 -8.17 18.27 6.86
N SER A 121 -7.87 19.38 6.18
CA SER A 121 -7.91 19.44 4.71
C SER A 121 -6.81 18.57 4.10
N VAL A 122 -5.61 18.59 4.69
CA VAL A 122 -4.49 17.74 4.25
C VAL A 122 -4.81 16.26 4.52
N PHE A 123 -5.34 15.96 5.70
CA PHE A 123 -5.79 14.61 6.06
C PHE A 123 -6.83 14.07 5.08
N ILE A 124 -7.86 14.86 4.72
CA ILE A 124 -8.90 14.44 3.77
C ILE A 124 -8.31 14.13 2.40
N VAL A 125 -7.32 14.91 1.93
CA VAL A 125 -6.64 14.62 0.65
C VAL A 125 -5.88 13.29 0.72
N PHE A 126 -5.17 13.01 1.82
CA PHE A 126 -4.55 11.70 2.00
C PHE A 126 -5.58 10.58 2.05
N LEU A 127 -6.65 10.75 2.82
CA LEU A 127 -7.70 9.74 2.98
C LEU A 127 -8.35 9.40 1.64
N PHE A 128 -8.72 10.42 0.86
CA PHE A 128 -9.32 10.23 -0.45
C PHE A 128 -8.37 9.53 -1.41
N TRP A 129 -7.08 9.91 -1.40
CA TRP A 129 -6.08 9.26 -2.24
C TRP A 129 -5.86 7.79 -1.84
N PHE A 130 -5.65 7.50 -0.55
CA PHE A 130 -5.33 6.17 -0.05
C PHE A 130 -6.50 5.20 -0.11
N VAL A 131 -7.72 5.63 0.21
CA VAL A 131 -8.91 4.79 0.06
C VAL A 131 -9.28 4.66 -1.42
N GLY A 132 -9.24 5.75 -2.19
CA GLY A 132 -9.60 5.74 -3.61
C GLY A 132 -8.72 4.81 -4.45
N GLN A 133 -7.40 4.84 -4.25
CA GLN A 133 -6.50 3.90 -4.92
C GLN A 133 -6.72 2.45 -4.46
N ASN A 134 -7.04 2.23 -3.18
CA ASN A 134 -7.21 0.87 -2.67
C ASN A 134 -8.48 0.21 -3.21
N ILE A 135 -9.56 0.99 -3.41
CA ILE A 135 -10.75 0.52 -4.14
C ILE A 135 -10.35 0.03 -5.54
N TYR A 136 -9.48 0.76 -6.24
CA TYR A 136 -8.98 0.34 -7.55
C TYR A 136 -8.15 -0.95 -7.46
N VAL A 137 -7.24 -1.07 -6.49
CA VAL A 137 -6.43 -2.28 -6.27
C VAL A 137 -7.33 -3.47 -5.96
N GLU A 138 -8.30 -3.33 -5.05
CA GLU A 138 -9.16 -4.44 -4.65
C GLU A 138 -10.00 -4.95 -5.82
N VAL A 139 -10.64 -4.04 -6.56
CA VAL A 139 -11.50 -4.38 -7.69
C VAL A 139 -10.70 -4.96 -8.85
N PHE A 140 -9.55 -4.38 -9.20
CA PHE A 140 -8.87 -4.73 -10.45
C PHE A 140 -7.68 -5.69 -10.29
N ILE A 141 -7.10 -5.78 -9.09
CA ILE A 141 -5.89 -6.58 -8.82
C ILE A 141 -6.24 -7.74 -7.87
N TYR A 142 -6.81 -7.47 -6.70
CA TYR A 142 -7.00 -8.52 -5.68
C TYR A 142 -8.03 -9.58 -6.06
N HIS A 143 -9.09 -9.22 -6.78
CA HIS A 143 -10.04 -10.24 -7.28
C HIS A 143 -9.34 -11.31 -8.16
N LEU A 144 -8.26 -10.96 -8.87
CA LEU A 144 -7.51 -11.92 -9.68
C LEU A 144 -6.48 -12.71 -8.86
N GLN A 145 -6.28 -12.34 -7.58
CA GLN A 145 -5.35 -12.98 -6.65
C GLN A 145 -6.04 -13.81 -5.57
N LEU A 146 -7.37 -13.79 -5.51
CA LEU A 146 -8.18 -14.48 -4.50
C LEU A 146 -8.94 -15.65 -5.14
N GLY A 147 -8.64 -16.86 -4.66
CA GLY A 147 -9.41 -18.08 -4.93
C GLY A 147 -10.76 -18.08 -4.21
N VAL A 148 -11.60 -19.05 -4.56
CA VAL A 148 -13.04 -19.15 -4.24
C VAL A 148 -13.36 -19.17 -2.74
N SER A 149 -12.38 -19.41 -1.86
CA SER A 149 -12.55 -19.55 -0.40
C SER A 149 -11.76 -18.53 0.43
N GLY A 150 -11.42 -17.37 -0.13
CA GLY A 150 -10.38 -16.47 0.38
C GLY A 150 -10.61 -15.80 1.75
N ASP A 151 -10.39 -16.57 2.83
CA ASP A 151 -10.25 -16.06 4.19
C ASP A 151 -8.96 -15.22 4.28
N LEU A 152 -9.14 -13.91 4.47
CA LEU A 152 -8.03 -12.97 4.69
C LEU A 152 -7.53 -13.12 6.13
N SER A 153 -6.21 -13.30 6.27
CA SER A 153 -5.56 -13.33 7.59
C SER A 153 -5.86 -12.06 8.37
N TRP A 154 -5.98 -12.20 9.68
CA TRP A 154 -5.87 -11.08 10.60
C TRP A 154 -4.49 -10.41 10.46
N GLY A 155 -4.41 -9.10 10.65
CA GLY A 155 -3.15 -8.36 10.76
C GLY A 155 -3.30 -7.09 11.60
N PRO A 156 -2.20 -6.48 12.08
CA PRO A 156 -2.24 -5.29 12.92
C PRO A 156 -3.01 -4.09 12.32
N LEU A 157 -2.98 -3.93 10.99
CA LEU A 157 -3.76 -2.89 10.29
C LEU A 157 -5.06 -3.43 9.67
N MET A 158 -5.36 -4.72 9.87
CA MET A 158 -6.62 -5.39 9.52
C MET A 158 -7.21 -6.06 10.78
N PRO A 159 -7.54 -5.26 11.81
CA PRO A 159 -7.71 -5.77 13.18
C PRO A 159 -8.94 -6.66 13.37
N LEU A 160 -9.92 -6.63 12.46
CA LEU A 160 -11.08 -7.54 12.55
C LEU A 160 -10.94 -8.76 11.63
N GLY A 161 -9.85 -8.85 10.85
CA GLY A 161 -9.54 -9.98 9.97
C GLY A 161 -10.75 -10.51 9.19
N SER A 162 -10.82 -11.82 9.00
CA SER A 162 -12.01 -12.45 8.40
C SER A 162 -13.24 -12.46 9.30
N TYR A 163 -13.11 -12.18 10.60
CA TYR A 163 -14.23 -12.22 11.56
C TYR A 163 -15.29 -11.16 11.28
N TYR A 164 -14.88 -9.98 10.81
CA TYR A 164 -15.81 -8.91 10.40
C TYR A 164 -15.28 -8.17 9.17
N ASN A 165 -15.63 -8.71 8.00
CA ASN A 165 -15.26 -8.15 6.71
C ASN A 165 -16.45 -8.06 5.73
N PRO A 166 -17.50 -7.26 6.04
CA PRO A 166 -18.62 -7.12 5.12
C PRO A 166 -18.18 -6.48 3.80
N THR A 167 -18.82 -6.90 2.71
CA THR A 167 -18.78 -6.17 1.43
C THR A 167 -19.50 -4.83 1.63
N LEU A 168 -18.78 -3.73 1.40
CA LEU A 168 -19.31 -2.37 1.48
C LEU A 168 -20.17 -2.05 0.25
N PHE A 169 -19.67 -2.41 -0.93
CA PHE A 169 -20.32 -2.28 -2.22
C PHE A 169 -19.58 -3.14 -3.25
N GLU A 170 -20.14 -3.25 -4.45
CA GLU A 170 -19.53 -3.99 -5.57
C GLU A 170 -19.31 -3.08 -6.79
N ILE A 171 -18.22 -3.32 -7.51
CA ILE A 171 -17.94 -2.68 -8.80
C ILE A 171 -17.71 -3.80 -9.82
N TYR A 172 -18.52 -3.84 -10.89
CA TYR A 172 -18.48 -4.92 -11.89
C TYR A 172 -18.62 -6.35 -11.27
N GLY A 173 -19.43 -6.49 -10.23
CA GLY A 173 -19.62 -7.75 -9.49
C GLY A 173 -18.42 -8.17 -8.63
N ARG A 174 -17.46 -7.25 -8.40
CA ARG A 174 -16.29 -7.49 -7.55
C ARG A 174 -16.46 -6.76 -6.23
N PRO A 175 -16.30 -7.44 -5.08
CA PRO A 175 -16.55 -6.85 -3.78
C PRO A 175 -15.46 -5.86 -3.40
N VAL A 176 -15.88 -4.77 -2.75
CA VAL A 176 -15.02 -3.87 -1.99
C VAL A 176 -15.30 -4.11 -0.52
N THR A 177 -14.31 -4.60 0.20
CA THR A 177 -14.50 -5.14 1.56
C THR A 177 -14.05 -4.17 2.65
N PHE A 178 -14.71 -4.22 3.80
CA PHE A 178 -14.45 -3.28 4.88
C PHE A 178 -13.01 -3.33 5.41
N GLN A 179 -12.44 -4.52 5.65
CA GLN A 179 -11.08 -4.66 6.16
C GLN A 179 -10.02 -4.15 5.20
N SER A 180 -10.19 -4.42 3.90
CA SER A 180 -9.31 -3.89 2.86
C SER A 180 -9.24 -2.36 2.93
N GLN A 181 -10.40 -1.70 3.03
CA GLN A 181 -10.44 -0.24 3.13
C GLN A 181 -9.97 0.28 4.49
N LEU A 182 -10.27 -0.44 5.58
CA LEU A 182 -9.87 -0.08 6.94
C LEU A 182 -8.36 0.05 7.07
N THR A 183 -7.58 -0.83 6.42
CA THR A 183 -6.11 -0.74 6.36
C THR A 183 -5.66 0.65 5.94
N TRP A 184 -6.24 1.19 4.86
CA TRP A 184 -5.86 2.50 4.34
C TRP A 184 -6.44 3.67 5.12
N VAL A 185 -7.60 3.48 5.74
CA VAL A 185 -8.15 4.42 6.72
C VAL A 185 -7.19 4.56 7.92
N LEU A 186 -6.60 3.47 8.40
CA LEU A 186 -5.61 3.47 9.49
C LEU A 186 -4.23 3.96 9.05
N MET A 187 -3.80 3.63 7.83
CA MET A 187 -2.53 4.13 7.27
C MET A 187 -2.53 5.64 7.09
N THR A 188 -3.69 6.25 6.77
CA THR A 188 -3.82 7.69 6.55
C THR A 188 -3.29 8.53 7.72
N PRO A 189 -3.80 8.39 8.96
CA PRO A 189 -3.27 9.15 10.10
C PRO A 189 -1.83 8.77 10.40
N ILE A 190 -1.43 7.49 10.29
CA ILE A 190 -0.06 7.05 10.57
C ILE A 190 0.95 7.78 9.67
N VAL A 191 0.73 7.75 8.35
CA VAL A 191 1.59 8.43 7.37
C VAL A 191 1.60 9.93 7.62
N TYR A 192 0.43 10.53 7.89
CA TYR A 192 0.37 11.98 8.09
C TYR A 192 1.09 12.42 9.36
N PHE A 193 0.94 11.69 10.47
CA PHE A 193 1.68 11.94 11.71
C PHE A 193 3.18 11.76 11.52
N LEU A 194 3.63 10.73 10.81
CA LEU A 194 5.05 10.53 10.49
C LEU A 194 5.62 11.70 9.68
N ALA A 195 4.85 12.18 8.70
CA ALA A 195 5.25 13.33 7.87
C ALA A 195 5.41 14.60 8.72
N ILE A 196 4.47 14.88 9.63
CA ILE A 196 4.53 16.03 10.53
C ILE A 196 5.73 15.90 11.49
N TYR A 197 5.85 14.75 12.14
CA TYR A 197 6.89 14.51 13.14
C TYR A 197 8.29 14.68 12.55
N LEU A 198 8.56 14.08 11.38
CA LEU A 198 9.87 14.17 10.74
C LEU A 198 10.15 15.57 10.18
N ASN A 199 9.13 16.27 9.68
CA ASN A 199 9.27 17.66 9.27
C ASN A 199 9.71 18.53 10.45
N ASN A 200 9.01 18.45 11.58
CA ASN A 200 9.29 19.29 12.76
C ASN A 200 10.62 18.94 13.43
N LYS A 201 10.98 17.65 13.48
CA LYS A 201 12.29 17.22 13.98
C LYS A 201 13.43 17.82 13.16
N SER A 202 13.30 17.85 11.83
CA SER A 202 14.31 18.44 10.95
C SER A 202 14.38 19.96 11.10
N THR A 203 13.25 20.65 11.29
CA THR A 203 13.25 22.10 11.52
C THR A 203 13.96 22.47 12.82
N ASN A 204 13.71 21.73 13.91
CA ASN A 204 14.33 21.98 15.21
C ASN A 204 15.83 21.69 15.26
N GLN A 205 16.37 20.89 14.34
CA GLN A 205 17.81 20.64 14.23
C GLN A 205 18.55 21.71 13.43
N ASN A 206 17.83 22.59 12.72
CA ASN A 206 18.39 23.66 11.88
C ASN A 206 18.27 25.05 12.54
N VAL A 207 17.78 25.11 13.78
CA VAL A 207 17.70 26.32 14.63
C VAL A 207 18.70 26.16 15.76
#